data_AF-Q82VL2-F1
#
_entry.id   AF-Q82VL2-F1
#
_cell.length_a   1.000
_cell.length_b   1.000
_cell.length_c   1.000
_cell.angle_alpha   90.00
_cell.angle_beta   90.00
_cell.angle_gamma   90.00
#
_symmetry.space_group_name_H-M   'P 1'
#
loop_
_entity.id
_entity.type
_entity.pdbx_description
1 polymer ?
#
loop_
_entity_poly.entity_id
_entity_poly.type
_entity_poly.pdbx_seq_one_letter_code
_entity_poly.pdbx_strand_id
1 'polypeptide(L)'
;MLRTWLEEHVLSSFADRILPVDTVVARRSAALHVPNPRPYRDSLIAATALVYGMTLITRNVADFEPMGVTLLNPWTPCWPRISGLVP
;
A
#
# COMPACT_ATOMS: atom_id res chain seq x y z
N MET A 1 23.83 8.94 -7.21
CA MET A 1 22.81 9.91 -6.74
C MET A 1 21.52 9.22 -6.33
N LEU A 2 20.79 8.50 -7.20
CA LEU A 2 19.53 7.81 -6.79
C LEU A 2 19.75 6.67 -5.78
N ARG A 3 20.77 5.83 -5.99
CA ARG A 3 21.10 4.73 -5.07
C ARG A 3 21.41 5.25 -3.66
N THR A 4 22.24 6.29 -3.57
CA THR A 4 22.59 6.95 -2.31
C THR A 4 21.36 7.47 -1.58
N TRP A 5 20.45 8.15 -2.29
CA TRP A 5 19.18 8.60 -1.70
C TRP A 5 18.31 7.43 -1.20
N LEU A 6 18.20 6.35 -1.98
CA LEU A 6 17.45 5.16 -1.58
C LEU A 6 18.02 4.52 -0.30
N GLU A 7 19.32 4.22 -0.32
CA GLU A 7 20.01 3.51 0.78
C GLU A 7 20.07 4.37 2.06
N GLU A 8 20.48 5.63 1.93
CA GLU A 8 20.81 6.45 3.10
C GLU A 8 19.60 7.22 3.66
N HIS A 9 18.61 7.55 2.82
CA HIS A 9 17.48 8.37 3.27
C HIS A 9 16.21 7.52 3.36
N VAL A 10 15.81 6.84 2.29
CA VAL A 10 14.54 6.11 2.25
C VAL A 10 14.57 4.89 3.16
N LEU A 11 15.53 3.98 2.96
CA LEU A 11 15.56 2.75 3.76
C LEU A 11 15.77 3.04 5.25
N SER A 12 16.63 4.01 5.57
CA SER A 12 16.85 4.46 6.95
C SER A 12 15.59 5.04 7.60
N SER A 13 14.85 5.93 6.91
CA SER A 13 13.64 6.58 7.46
C SER A 13 12.48 5.62 7.70
N PHE A 14 12.48 4.46 7.04
CA PHE A 14 11.37 3.49 7.07
C PHE A 14 11.80 2.11 7.60
N ALA A 15 13.00 1.96 8.18
CA ALA A 15 13.59 0.66 8.52
C ALA A 15 12.62 -0.31 9.22
N ASP A 16 11.88 0.16 10.23
CA ASP A 16 10.92 -0.67 11.01
C ASP A 16 9.48 -0.67 10.46
N ARG A 17 9.27 -0.05 9.29
CA ARG A 17 7.96 0.16 8.66
C ARG A 17 7.90 -0.40 7.24
N ILE A 18 8.91 -1.17 6.83
CA ILE A 18 8.92 -1.89 5.55
C ILE A 18 8.33 -3.27 5.76
N LEU A 19 7.15 -3.52 5.19
CA LEU A 19 6.49 -4.81 5.30
C LEU A 19 7.09 -5.81 4.29
N PRO A 20 7.44 -7.03 4.73
CA PRO A 20 7.93 -8.07 3.83
C PRO A 20 6.79 -8.62 2.96
N VAL A 21 7.13 -8.96 1.72
CA VAL A 21 6.28 -9.79 0.87
C VAL A 21 6.64 -11.25 1.15
N ASP A 22 5.90 -11.87 2.07
CA ASP A 22 6.07 -13.27 2.45
C ASP A 22 5.10 -14.20 1.68
N THR A 23 5.10 -15.48 2.04
CA THR A 23 4.24 -16.48 1.40
C THR A 23 2.74 -16.21 1.60
N VAL A 24 2.35 -15.57 2.71
CA VAL A 24 0.95 -15.23 3.00
C VAL A 24 0.50 -14.11 2.07
N VAL A 25 1.32 -13.06 1.94
CA VAL A 25 1.08 -11.96 1.00
C VAL A 25 1.06 -12.46 -0.44
N ALA A 26 2.02 -13.31 -0.83
CA ALA A 26 2.08 -13.85 -2.19
C ALA A 26 0.84 -14.69 -2.55
N ARG A 27 0.36 -15.55 -1.65
CA ARG A 27 -0.88 -16.33 -1.85
C ARG A 27 -2.11 -15.43 -1.93
N ARG A 28 -2.18 -14.39 -1.09
CA ARG A 28 -3.28 -13.43 -1.13
C ARG A 28 -3.28 -12.64 -2.43
N SER A 29 -2.11 -12.24 -2.93
CA SER A 29 -1.96 -11.58 -4.23
C SER A 29 -2.42 -12.48 -5.37
N ALA A 30 -2.03 -13.76 -5.39
CA ALA A 30 -2.47 -14.71 -6.40
C ALA A 30 -4.01 -14.80 -6.48
N ALA A 31 -4.71 -14.80 -5.34
CA ALA A 31 -6.17 -14.82 -5.30
C ALA A 31 -6.83 -13.57 -5.92
N LEU A 32 -6.17 -12.40 -5.88
CA LEU A 32 -6.71 -11.15 -6.46
C LEU A 32 -6.73 -11.13 -7.99
N HIS A 33 -6.05 -12.07 -8.66
CA HIS A 33 -6.01 -12.16 -10.13
C HIS A 33 -7.19 -12.93 -10.72
N VAL A 34 -8.12 -13.42 -9.89
CA VAL A 34 -9.28 -14.22 -10.31
C VAL A 34 -10.56 -13.43 -9.99
N PRO A 35 -11.51 -13.29 -10.94
CA PRO A 35 -11.52 -13.84 -12.30
C PRO A 35 -10.68 -13.04 -13.31
N ASN A 36 -10.33 -11.79 -13.01
CA ASN A 36 -9.64 -10.89 -13.92
C ASN A 36 -8.20 -10.62 -13.44
N PRO A 37 -7.18 -10.85 -14.27
CA PRO A 37 -5.80 -10.55 -13.92
C PRO A 37 -5.61 -9.09 -13.52
N ARG A 38 -4.86 -8.87 -12.44
CA ARG A 38 -4.48 -7.54 -11.95
C ARG A 38 -3.01 -7.27 -12.26
N PRO A 39 -2.59 -5.99 -12.32
CA PRO A 39 -1.17 -5.67 -12.35
C PRO A 39 -0.46 -6.30 -11.15
N TYR A 40 0.61 -7.07 -11.43
CA TYR A 40 1.32 -7.85 -10.41
C TYR A 40 1.81 -7.01 -9.21
N ARG A 41 2.23 -5.76 -9.47
CA ARG A 41 2.71 -4.86 -8.41
C ARG A 41 1.58 -4.37 -7.52
N ASP A 42 0.46 -3.96 -8.12
CA ASP A 42 -0.69 -3.44 -7.37
C ASP A 42 -1.37 -4.53 -6.56
N SER A 43 -1.45 -5.75 -7.11
CA SER A 43 -1.98 -6.90 -6.37
C SER A 43 -1.12 -7.26 -5.16
N LEU A 44 0.22 -7.12 -5.23
CA LEU A 44 1.10 -7.28 -4.07
C LEU A 44 0.87 -6.21 -3.00
N ILE A 45 0.74 -4.94 -3.40
CA ILE A 45 0.49 -3.84 -2.46
C ILE A 45 -0.88 -4.03 -1.78
N ALA A 46 -1.92 -4.33 -2.55
CA ALA A 46 -3.27 -4.60 -2.04
C ALA A 46 -3.30 -5.83 -1.13
N ALA A 47 -2.65 -6.92 -1.53
CA ALA A 47 -2.56 -8.12 -0.72
C ALA A 47 -1.85 -7.87 0.61
N THR A 48 -0.79 -7.07 0.60
CA THR A 48 -0.07 -6.68 1.83
C THR A 48 -1.02 -5.93 2.76
N ALA A 49 -1.71 -4.89 2.26
CA ALA A 49 -2.67 -4.14 3.06
C ALA A 49 -3.81 -5.04 3.61
N LEU A 50 -4.31 -5.99 2.83
CA LEU A 50 -5.34 -6.94 3.27
C LEU A 50 -4.83 -7.91 4.35
N VAL A 51 -3.61 -8.43 4.23
CA VAL A 51 -3.02 -9.36 5.20
C VAL A 51 -2.78 -8.68 6.54
N TYR A 52 -2.28 -7.43 6.52
CA TYR A 52 -1.98 -6.67 7.73
C TYR A 52 -3.15 -5.81 8.24
N GLY A 53 -4.32 -5.85 7.57
CA GLY A 53 -5.50 -5.07 7.97
C GLY A 53 -5.31 -3.55 7.89
N MET A 54 -4.52 -3.08 6.92
CA MET A 54 -4.15 -1.67 6.75
C MET A 54 -4.96 -0.96 5.66
N THR A 55 -5.04 0.35 5.77
CA THR A 55 -5.59 1.24 4.72
C THR A 55 -4.52 1.56 3.69
N LEU A 56 -4.82 1.32 2.41
CA LEU A 56 -3.94 1.64 1.29
C LEU A 56 -4.16 3.10 0.88
N ILE A 57 -3.11 3.91 1.03
CA ILE A 57 -3.13 5.31 0.63
C ILE A 57 -2.69 5.42 -0.85
N THR A 58 -3.58 5.86 -1.73
CA THR A 58 -3.28 5.97 -3.16
C THR A 58 -4.10 7.04 -3.86
N ARG A 59 -3.51 7.64 -4.89
CA ARG A 59 -4.26 8.45 -5.85
C ARG A 59 -5.03 7.59 -6.85
N ASN A 60 -4.53 6.39 -7.15
CA ASN A 60 -5.02 5.52 -8.20
C ASN A 60 -6.16 4.60 -7.70
N VAL A 61 -7.20 5.20 -7.14
CA VAL A 61 -8.27 4.49 -6.41
C VAL A 61 -8.95 3.43 -7.29
N ALA A 62 -9.20 3.75 -8.57
CA ALA A 62 -9.91 2.87 -9.51
C ALA A 62 -9.25 1.50 -9.72
N ASP A 63 -7.92 1.42 -9.65
CA ASP A 63 -7.22 0.15 -9.87
C ASP A 63 -7.30 -0.77 -8.65
N PHE A 64 -7.42 -0.19 -7.45
CA PHE A 64 -7.46 -0.92 -6.19
C PHE A 64 -8.88 -1.19 -5.67
N GLU A 65 -9.87 -0.38 -6.04
CA GLU A 65 -11.28 -0.55 -5.65
C GLU A 65 -11.78 -1.99 -5.85
N PRO A 66 -11.55 -2.64 -7.01
CA PRO A 66 -12.01 -3.99 -7.24
C PRO A 66 -11.32 -5.06 -6.37
N MET A 67 -10.22 -4.72 -5.70
CA MET A 67 -9.46 -5.64 -4.85
C MET A 67 -9.99 -5.70 -3.42
N GLY A 68 -10.95 -4.83 -3.06
CA GLY A 68 -11.63 -4.86 -1.76
C GLY A 68 -10.77 -4.42 -0.57
N VAL A 69 -9.66 -3.73 -0.83
CA VAL A 69 -8.81 -3.12 0.21
C VAL A 69 -9.43 -1.79 0.67
N THR A 70 -9.25 -1.43 1.93
CA THR A 70 -9.64 -0.10 2.42
C THR A 70 -8.76 0.96 1.78
N LEU A 71 -9.36 1.94 1.12
CA LEU A 71 -8.64 2.96 0.35
C LEU A 71 -8.77 4.35 0.97
N LEU A 72 -7.68 5.09 0.90
CA LEU A 72 -7.64 6.51 1.22
C LEU A 72 -6.93 7.28 0.09
N ASN A 73 -7.63 8.25 -0.49
CA ASN A 73 -7.03 9.17 -1.44
C ASN A 73 -6.69 10.49 -0.74
N PRO A 74 -5.41 10.81 -0.49
CA PRO A 74 -5.05 12.02 0.24
C PRO A 74 -5.23 13.30 -0.61
N TRP A 75 -5.54 13.17 -1.89
CA TRP A 75 -5.86 14.31 -2.77
C TRP A 75 -7.34 14.64 -2.79
N THR A 76 -8.22 13.85 -2.16
CA THR A 76 -9.63 14.21 -2.04
C THR A 76 -9.84 15.13 -0.82
N PRO A 77 -10.53 16.27 -0.99
CA PRO A 77 -10.64 17.30 0.05
C PRO A 77 -11.50 16.92 1.27
N CYS A 78 -12.15 15.76 1.28
CA CYS A 78 -13.06 15.33 2.34
C CYS A 78 -12.37 14.56 3.49
N TRP A 79 -11.04 14.49 3.53
CA TRP A 79 -10.36 13.91 4.70
C TRP A 79 -10.54 14.84 5.91
N PRO A 80 -10.97 14.33 7.09
CA PRO A 80 -11.04 15.16 8.28
C PRO A 80 -9.64 15.68 8.57
N ARG A 81 -9.51 17.01 8.61
CA ARG A 81 -8.31 17.72 9.02
C ARG A 81 -7.78 17.05 10.29
N ILE A 82 -6.67 16.30 10.19
CA ILE A 82 -5.97 15.74 11.35
C ILE A 82 -5.30 16.92 12.06
N SER A 83 -6.09 17.72 12.77
CA SER A 83 -5.66 18.91 13.51
C SER A 83 -5.38 18.61 14.98
N GLY A 84 -5.30 17.34 15.39
CA GLY A 84 -5.39 16.98 16.81
C GLY A 84 -4.33 16.05 17.38
N LEU A 85 -3.42 15.47 16.59
CA LEU A 85 -2.47 14.48 17.11
C LEU A 85 -1.08 14.64 16.50
N VAL A 86 -0.47 15.78 16.76
CA VAL A 86 0.98 15.91 16.96
C VAL A 86 1.16 16.92 18.09
N PRO A 87 1.73 16.55 19.26
CA PRO A 87 2.24 17.57 20.19
C PRO A 87 3.42 18.33 19.59
#